data_AF-A0A3C0PLZ1-F1
#
_entry.id   AF-A0A3C0PLZ1-F1
#
_cell.length_a   1.000
_cell.length_b   1.000
_cell.length_c   1.000
_cell.angle_alpha   90.00
_cell.angle_beta   90.00
_cell.angle_gamma   90.00
#
_symmetry.space_group_name_H-M   'P 1'
#
loop_
_entity.id
_entity.type
_entity.pdbx_description
1 polymer ?
#
loop_
_entity_poly.entity_id
_entity_poly.type
_entity_poly.pdbx_seq_one_letter_code
_entity_poly.pdbx_strand_id
1 'polypeptide(L)' 'MSLRDRLSISLKEAMRAKDATRLMTLRLINAAIKDRDIDARSIGNETGVSDADLLAIL' A
#
# COMPACT_ATOMS: atom_id res chain seq x y z
N MET A 1 -13.42 4.65 -3.70
CA MET A 1 -12.34 4.55 -2.70
C MET A 1 -11.31 3.59 -3.25
N SER A 2 -10.10 4.07 -3.54
CA SER A 2 -9.01 3.22 -4.03
C SER A 2 -8.52 2.26 -2.93
N LEU A 3 -7.82 1.19 -3.30
CA LEU A 3 -7.15 0.30 -2.36
C LEU A 3 -6.18 1.08 -1.46
N ARG A 4 -5.45 2.04 -2.06
CA ARG A 4 -4.53 2.94 -1.37
C ARG A 4 -5.25 3.81 -0.33
N ASP A 5 -6.43 4.32 -0.64
CA ASP A 5 -7.25 5.09 0.32
C ASP A 5 -7.67 4.22 1.51
N ARG A 6 -8.11 2.98 1.25
CA ARG A 6 -8.51 2.04 2.31
C ARG A 6 -7.34 1.68 3.22
N LEU A 7 -6.15 1.48 2.64
CA LEU A 7 -4.94 1.17 3.38
C LEU A 7 -4.47 2.35 4.24
N SER A 8 -4.58 3.58 3.72
CA SER A 8 -4.27 4.81 4.46
C SER A 8 -5.21 5.02 5.66
N ILE A 9 -6.51 4.75 5.49
CA ILE A 9 -7.48 4.82 6.59
C ILE A 9 -7.19 3.75 7.63
N SER A 10 -7.01 2.50 7.19
CA SER A 10 -6.70 1.39 8.09
C SER A 10 -5.42 1.63 8.91
N LEU A 11 -4.41 2.28 8.31
CA LEU A 11 -3.18 2.67 8.99
C LEU A 11 -3.46 3.70 10.10
N LYS A 12 -4.24 4.75 9.80
CA LYS A 12 -4.64 5.76 10.79
C LYS A 12 -5.47 5.16 11.92
N GLU A 13 -6.36 4.22 11.61
CA GLU A 13 -7.12 3.47 12.61
C GLU A 13 -6.20 2.63 13.51
N ALA A 14 -5.27 1.87 12.92
CA ALA A 14 -4.31 1.06 13.68
C ALA A 14 -3.43 1.93 14.60
N MET A 15 -3.03 3.12 14.14
CA MET A 15 -2.31 4.10 14.97
C MET A 15 -3.16 4.61 16.14
N ARG A 16 -4.43 4.95 15.90
CA ARG A 16 -5.36 5.41 16.95
C ARG A 16 -5.66 4.32 17.97
N ALA A 17 -5.86 3.09 17.50
CA ALA A 17 -6.11 1.92 18.33
C ALA A 17 -4.86 1.41 19.08
N LYS A 18 -3.66 1.93 18.74
CA LYS A 18 -2.37 1.45 19.23
C LYS A 18 -2.14 -0.05 19.00
N ASP A 19 -2.72 -0.58 17.91
CA ASP A 19 -2.55 -1.97 17.50
C ASP A 19 -1.22 -2.12 16.76
N ALA A 20 -0.17 -2.49 17.50
CA ALA A 20 1.18 -2.59 16.98
C ALA A 20 1.29 -3.64 15.86
N THR A 21 0.62 -4.79 16.01
CA THR A 21 0.66 -5.88 15.02
C THR A 21 0.02 -5.43 13.72
N ARG A 22 -1.21 -4.90 13.77
CA ARG A 22 -1.91 -4.40 12.58
C ARG A 22 -1.13 -3.25 11.93
N LEU A 23 -0.56 -2.34 12.72
CA LEU A 23 0.26 -1.24 12.21
C LEU A 23 1.50 -1.72 11.46
N MET A 24 2.23 -2.70 12.00
CA MET A 24 3.42 -3.26 11.35
C MET A 24 3.08 -3.94 10.03
N THR A 25 2.03 -4.76 10.01
CA THR A 25 1.56 -5.43 8.78
C THR A 25 1.16 -4.42 7.72
N LEU A 26 0.37 -3.39 8.08
CA LEU A 26 -0.05 -2.35 7.15
C LEU A 26 1.14 -1.53 6.62
N ARG A 27 2.18 -1.30 7.43
CA ARG A 27 3.42 -0.64 6.99
C ARG A 27 4.19 -1.49 6.00
N LEU A 28 4.31 -2.80 6.24
CA LEU A 28 4.97 -3.72 5.32
C LEU A 28 4.27 -3.76 3.96
N ILE A 29 2.94 -3.85 3.97
CA ILE A 29 2.15 -3.80 2.74
C ILE A 29 2.41 -2.48 2.00
N ASN A 30 2.27 -1.32 2.66
CA ASN A 30 2.54 -0.02 2.04
C ASN A 30 3.95 0.10 1.45
N ALA A 31 4.97 -0.50 2.10
CA ALA A 31 6.33 -0.52 1.58
C ALA A 31 6.41 -1.32 0.27
N ALA A 32 5.85 -2.54 0.25
CA ALA A 32 5.82 -3.37 -0.95
C ALA A 32 5.09 -2.70 -2.12
N ILE A 33 3.96 -2.01 -1.85
CA ILE A 33 3.25 -1.22 -2.88
C ILE A 33 4.16 -0.12 -3.46
N LYS A 34 4.87 0.60 -2.59
CA LYS A 34 5.79 1.66 -3.02
C LYS A 34 6.95 1.13 -3.86
N ASP A 35 7.52 -0.01 -3.48
CA ASP A 35 8.61 -0.63 -4.24
C ASP A 35 8.13 -0.99 -5.65
N ARG A 36 6.92 -1.57 -5.77
CA ARG A 36 6.31 -1.85 -7.09
C ARG A 36 6.02 -0.58 -7.90
N ASP A 37 5.57 0.49 -7.26
CA ASP A 37 5.39 1.78 -7.92
C ASP A 37 6.70 2.38 -8.41
N ILE A 38 7.83 2.11 -7.74
CA ILE A 38 9.16 2.52 -8.18
C ILE A 38 9.60 1.68 -9.38
N ASP A 39 9.44 0.35 -9.31
CA ASP A 39 9.75 -0.57 -10.42
C ASP A 39 8.95 -0.22 -11.69
N ALA A 40 7.64 0.02 -11.55
CA ALA A 40 6.77 0.39 -12.66
C ALA A 40 7.16 1.75 -13.28
N ARG A 41 7.57 2.71 -12.46
CA ARG A 41 8.08 3.99 -12.96
C ARG A 41 9.42 3.82 -13.70
N SER A 42 10.26 2.88 -13.27
CA SER A 42 11.53 2.58 -13.95
C SER A 42 11.34 2.06 -15.38
N ILE A 43 10.17 1.52 -15.73
CA ILE A 43 9.85 1.02 -17.08
C ILE A 43 8.98 1.99 -17.90
N GLY A 44 8.86 3.25 -17.46
CA GLY A 44 8.13 4.31 -18.17
C GLY A 44 6.64 4.39 -17.83
N ASN A 45 6.15 3.63 -16.84
CA ASN A 45 4.78 3.78 -16.35
C ASN A 45 4.74 4.84 -15.24
N GLU A 46 4.57 6.10 -15.64
CA GLU A 46 4.54 7.27 -14.74
C GLU A 46 3.38 7.24 -13.73
N THR A 47 2.32 6.47 -14.01
CA THR A 47 1.14 6.37 -13.16
C THR A 47 1.30 5.38 -12.01
N GLY A 48 2.36 4.57 -12.01
CA GLY A 48 2.57 3.51 -11.03
C GLY A 48 1.68 2.28 -11.26
N VAL A 49 1.61 1.39 -10.28
CA VAL A 49 0.89 0.12 -10.37
C VAL A 49 -0.60 0.32 -10.08
N SER A 50 -1.47 -0.31 -10.86
CA SER A 50 -2.92 -0.20 -10.67
C SER A 50 -3.39 -0.93 -9.41
N ASP A 51 -4.55 -0.56 -8.88
CA ASP A 51 -5.14 -1.26 -7.73
C ASP A 51 -5.44 -2.75 -8.04
N ALA A 52 -5.72 -3.09 -9.30
CA ALA A 52 -5.95 -4.46 -9.73
C ALA A 52 -4.66 -5.29 -9.69
N ASP A 53 -3.56 -4.72 -10.17
CA ASP A 53 -2.23 -5.36 -10.14
C ASP A 53 -1.73 -5.53 -8.69
N LEU A 54 -2.04 -4.57 -7.82
CA LEU A 54 -1.72 -4.66 -6.40
C LEU A 54 -2.48 -5.78 -5.69
N LEU A 55 -3.76 -5.98 -6.04
CA LEU A 55 -4.57 -7.09 -5.52
C LEU A 55 -4.10 -8.45 -6.02
N ALA A 56 -3.46 -8.54 -7.18
CA ALA A 56 -2.93 -9.80 -7.69
C ALA A 56 -1.67 -10.28 -6.95
N ILE A 57 -1.04 -9.40 -6.15
CA ILE A 57 0.24 -9.66 -5.45
C ILE A 57 0.02 -9.84 -3.93
N LEU A 58 -1.13 -9.39 -3.41
CA LEU A 58 -1.55 -9.51 -2.01
C LEU A 58 -2.23 -10.86 -1.73
#